data_AF-A0A974AIM7-F1
#
_entry.id   AF-A0A974AIM7-F1
#
_cell.length_a   1.000
_cell.length_b   1.000
_cell.length_c   1.000
_cell.angle_alpha   90.00
_cell.angle_beta   90.00
_cell.angle_gamma   90.00
#
_symmetry.space_group_name_H-M   'P 1'
#
loop_
_entity.id
_entity.type
_entity.pdbx_description
1 polymer ?
#
loop_
_entity_poly.entity_id
_entity_poly.type
_entity_poly.pdbx_seq_one_letter_code
_entity_poly.pdbx_strand_id
1 'polypeptide(L)'
;MPRRQRAQDQERRRARRLAGHFAFGAALGAVFATVLLLSNSFGLSDLIATSEAPRTLQTLFVIGVAFHFALGAALTAFLMLASDD
;
A
#
# COMPACT_ATOMS: atom_id res chain seq x y z
N MET A 1 -33.76 18.54 -6.33
CA MET A 1 -32.37 18.52 -6.82
C MET A 1 -31.74 17.11 -6.72
N PRO A 2 -32.15 16.11 -7.52
CA PRO A 2 -31.68 14.72 -7.36
C PRO A 2 -30.37 14.37 -8.08
N ARG A 3 -29.93 15.16 -9.07
CA ARG A 3 -28.71 14.85 -9.88
C ARG A 3 -27.40 14.95 -9.10
N ARG A 4 -27.29 15.89 -8.14
CA ARG A 4 -26.06 16.07 -7.33
C ARG A 4 -25.83 14.95 -6.33
N GLN A 5 -26.88 14.41 -5.71
CA GLN A 5 -26.78 13.29 -4.77
C GLN A 5 -26.26 12.01 -5.44
N ARG A 6 -26.75 11.68 -6.64
CA ARG A 6 -26.28 10.49 -7.38
C ARG A 6 -24.81 10.57 -7.77
N ALA A 7 -24.32 11.75 -8.17
CA ALA A 7 -22.91 11.96 -8.48
C ALA A 7 -22.02 11.77 -7.24
N GLN A 8 -22.41 12.32 -6.09
CA GLN A 8 -21.68 12.14 -4.83
C GLN A 8 -21.66 10.67 -4.37
N ASP A 9 -22.76 9.93 -4.54
CA ASP A 9 -22.81 8.51 -4.19
C ASP A 9 -21.93 7.65 -5.11
N GLN A 10 -21.87 7.98 -6.40
CA GLN A 10 -20.98 7.31 -7.35
C GLN A 10 -19.51 7.59 -7.04
N GLU A 11 -19.14 8.85 -6.77
CA GLU A 11 -17.78 9.24 -6.41
C GLU A 11 -17.32 8.56 -5.11
N ARG A 12 -18.18 8.49 -4.09
CA ARG A 12 -17.89 7.74 -2.85
C ARG A 12 -17.66 6.25 -3.09
N ARG A 13 -18.43 5.63 -4.00
CA ARG A 13 -18.24 4.21 -4.37
C ARG A 13 -16.92 3.99 -5.10
N ARG A 14 -16.54 4.89 -6.02
CA ARG A 14 -15.25 4.87 -6.71
C ARG A 14 -14.09 5.02 -5.72
N ALA A 15 -14.16 6.01 -4.83
CA ALA A 15 -13.16 6.24 -3.79
C ALA A 15 -13.00 5.02 -2.85
N ARG A 16 -14.11 4.37 -2.45
CA ARG A 16 -14.05 3.15 -1.62
C ARG A 16 -13.41 1.97 -2.35
N ARG A 17 -13.68 1.79 -3.64
CA ARG A 17 -13.01 0.76 -4.44
C ARG A 17 -11.51 1.00 -4.53
N LEU A 18 -11.10 2.26 -4.74
CA LEU A 18 -9.69 2.63 -4.79
C LEU A 18 -9.00 2.41 -3.45
N ALA A 19 -9.64 2.82 -2.35
CA ALA A 19 -9.15 2.59 -0.99
C ALA A 19 -9.01 1.09 -0.67
N GLY A 20 -9.92 0.24 -1.18
CA GLY A 20 -9.82 -1.21 -1.04
C GLY A 20 -8.59 -1.80 -1.73
N HIS A 21 -8.28 -1.35 -2.96
CA HIS A 21 -7.09 -1.81 -3.69
C HIS A 21 -5.80 -1.30 -3.04
N PHE A 22 -5.80 -0.06 -2.55
CA PHE A 22 -4.69 0.48 -1.78
C PHE A 22 -4.43 -0.35 -0.51
N ALA A 23 -5.47 -0.65 0.26
CA ALA A 23 -5.36 -1.45 1.47
C ALA A 23 -4.86 -2.88 1.18
N PHE A 24 -5.33 -3.49 0.09
CA PHE A 24 -4.87 -4.80 -0.35
C PHE A 24 -3.38 -4.77 -0.75
N GLY A 25 -2.96 -3.77 -1.54
CA GLY A 25 -1.55 -3.59 -1.89
C GLY A 25 -0.67 -3.33 -0.66
N ALA A 26 -1.13 -2.50 0.28
CA ALA A 26 -0.43 -2.24 1.53
C ALA A 26 -0.24 -3.50 2.37
N ALA A 27 -1.29 -4.33 2.49
CA ALA A 27 -1.23 -5.59 3.21
C ALA A 27 -0.21 -6.56 2.56
N LEU A 28 -0.24 -6.69 1.24
CA LEU A 28 0.70 -7.54 0.51
C LEU A 28 2.15 -7.08 0.68
N GLY A 29 2.40 -5.78 0.53
CA GLY A 29 3.75 -5.21 0.72
C GLY A 29 4.24 -5.33 2.16
N ALA A 30 3.36 -5.19 3.16
CA ALA A 30 3.72 -5.41 4.56
C ALA A 30 4.12 -6.87 4.83
N VAL A 31 3.33 -7.85 4.32
CA VAL A 31 3.67 -9.28 4.41
C VAL A 31 5.00 -9.56 3.72
N PHE A 32 5.21 -9.02 2.53
CA PHE A 32 6.47 -9.18 1.79
C PHE A 32 7.66 -8.60 2.56
N ALA A 33 7.54 -7.41 3.13
CA ALA A 33 8.59 -6.81 3.96
C ALA A 33 8.91 -7.63 5.21
N THR A 34 7.88 -8.18 5.88
CA THR A 34 8.08 -9.08 7.02
C THR A 34 8.82 -10.35 6.61
N VAL A 35 8.48 -10.94 5.47
CA VAL A 35 9.19 -12.12 4.93
C VAL A 35 10.67 -11.79 4.69
N LEU A 36 10.98 -10.66 4.06
CA LEU A 36 12.37 -10.24 3.80
C LEU A 36 13.21 -10.05 5.08
N LEU A 37 12.58 -9.56 6.15
CA LEU A 37 13.24 -9.41 7.44
C LEU A 37 13.45 -10.77 8.12
N LEU A 38 12.47 -11.67 8.08
CA LEU A 38 12.56 -13.00 8.68
C LEU A 38 13.57 -13.91 7.97
N SER A 39 13.65 -13.83 6.65
CA SER A 39 14.62 -14.61 5.86
C SER A 39 16.04 -14.06 5.96
N ASN A 40 16.25 -12.93 6.66
CA ASN A 40 17.50 -12.15 6.66
C ASN A 40 18.08 -12.01 5.25
N SER A 41 17.20 -11.78 4.26
CA SER A 41 17.63 -11.75 2.87
C SER A 41 18.65 -10.63 2.68
N PHE A 42 19.80 -10.95 2.08
CA PHE A 42 20.91 -10.02 1.87
C PHE A 42 21.53 -9.44 3.16
N GLY A 43 21.31 -10.07 4.33
CA GLY A 43 21.79 -9.55 5.62
C GLY A 43 21.02 -8.32 6.09
N LEU A 44 19.83 -8.05 5.54
CA LEU A 44 19.06 -6.83 5.81
C LEU A 44 18.67 -6.71 7.29
N SER A 45 18.30 -7.81 7.93
CA SER A 45 17.94 -7.79 9.35
C SER A 45 19.17 -7.51 10.22
N ASP A 46 20.32 -8.07 9.87
CA ASP A 46 21.58 -7.82 10.59
C ASP A 46 22.04 -6.37 10.40
N LEU A 47 21.93 -5.82 9.18
CA LEU A 47 22.23 -4.43 8.88
C LEU A 47 21.36 -3.47 9.71
N ILE A 48 20.06 -3.74 9.77
CA ILE A 48 19.12 -2.96 10.58
C ILE A 48 19.44 -3.12 12.08
N ALA A 49 19.83 -4.32 12.52
CA ALA A 49 20.20 -4.58 13.92
C ALA A 49 21.46 -3.84 14.37
N THR A 50 22.42 -3.59 13.48
CA THR A 50 23.64 -2.82 13.76
C THR A 50 23.45 -1.30 13.79
N SER A 51 22.26 -0.80 13.42
CA SER A 51 21.99 0.64 13.36
C SER A 51 21.67 1.23 14.75
N GLU A 52 21.85 2.55 14.92
CA GLU A 52 21.57 3.24 16.20
C GLU A 52 20.09 3.16 16.62
N ALA A 53 19.16 3.03 15.67
CA ALA A 53 17.72 2.92 15.92
C ALA A 53 17.07 1.76 15.12
N PRO A 54 17.32 0.49 15.49
CA PRO A 54 16.90 -0.69 14.72
C PRO A 54 15.38 -0.77 14.51
N ARG A 55 14.60 -0.51 15.57
CA ARG A 55 13.13 -0.57 15.53
C ARG A 55 12.52 0.49 14.62
N THR A 56 13.09 1.70 14.60
CA THR A 56 12.64 2.80 13.75
C THR A 56 12.91 2.47 12.29
N LEU A 57 14.11 2.00 11.96
CA LEU A 57 14.48 1.62 10.59
C LEU A 57 13.67 0.42 10.09
N GLN A 58 13.44 -0.58 10.93
CA GLN A 58 12.59 -1.73 10.60
C GLN A 58 11.17 -1.28 10.24
N THR A 59 10.60 -0.37 11.04
CA THR A 59 9.26 0.18 10.79
C THR A 59 9.21 0.98 9.51
N LEU A 60 10.22 1.83 9.28
CA LEU A 60 10.31 2.65 8.06
C LEU A 60 10.47 1.79 6.81
N PHE A 61 11.24 0.71 6.89
CA PHE A 61 11.39 -0.27 5.81
C PHE A 61 10.04 -0.93 5.48
N VAL A 62 9.34 -1.44 6.48
CA VAL A 62 8.02 -2.08 6.28
C VAL A 62 7.02 -1.10 5.69
N ILE A 63 6.93 0.13 6.23
CA ILE A 63 6.05 1.18 5.71
C ILE A 63 6.42 1.53 4.27
N GLY A 64 7.71 1.70 3.98
CA GLY A 64 8.19 2.03 2.64
C GLY A 64 7.80 0.97 1.62
N VAL A 65 8.05 -0.30 1.90
CA VAL A 65 7.70 -1.41 1.01
C VAL A 65 6.18 -1.54 0.87
N ALA A 66 5.43 -1.48 1.98
CA ALA A 66 3.97 -1.52 1.95
C ALA A 66 3.38 -0.38 1.10
N PHE A 67 3.92 0.83 1.24
CA PHE A 67 3.46 2.00 0.50
C PHE A 67 3.70 1.87 -1.00
N HIS A 68 4.84 1.31 -1.44
CA HIS A 68 5.11 1.08 -2.86
C HIS A 68 4.10 0.12 -3.49
N PHE A 69 3.80 -1.00 -2.81
CA PHE A 69 2.79 -1.95 -3.28
C PHE A 69 1.39 -1.34 -3.26
N ALA A 70 1.06 -0.57 -2.22
CA ALA A 70 -0.22 0.12 -2.11
C ALA A 70 -0.42 1.14 -3.23
N LEU A 71 0.62 1.93 -3.54
CA LEU A 71 0.62 2.92 -4.61
C LEU A 71 0.45 2.23 -5.97
N GLY A 72 1.21 1.17 -6.23
CA GLY A 72 1.08 0.39 -7.47
C GLY A 72 -0.33 -0.17 -7.66
N ALA A 73 -0.88 -0.83 -6.64
CA ALA A 73 -2.23 -1.38 -6.67
C ALA A 73 -3.31 -0.29 -6.85
N ALA A 74 -3.15 0.86 -6.18
CA ALA A 74 -4.06 1.99 -6.33
C ALA A 74 -3.99 2.60 -7.73
N LEU A 75 -2.79 2.79 -8.30
CA LEU A 75 -2.62 3.28 -9.66
C LEU A 75 -3.23 2.33 -10.68
N THR A 76 -3.02 1.02 -10.55
CA THR A 76 -3.64 0.01 -11.43
C THR A 76 -5.16 0.07 -11.34
N ALA A 77 -5.71 0.13 -10.13
CA ALA A 77 -7.16 0.25 -9.92
C ALA A 77 -7.73 1.56 -10.48
N PHE A 78 -6.98 2.66 -10.35
CA PHE A 78 -7.34 3.95 -10.92
C PHE A 78 -7.34 3.90 -12.46
N LEU A 79 -6.31 3.31 -13.06
CA LEU A 79 -6.20 3.15 -14.51
C LEU A 79 -7.34 2.29 -15.07
N MET A 80 -7.66 1.16 -14.44
CA MET A 80 -8.80 0.34 -14.85
C MET A 80 -10.12 1.11 -14.77
N LEU A 81 -10.30 1.90 -13.73
CA LEU A 81 -11.50 2.72 -13.56
C LEU A 81 -11.60 3.84 -14.61
N ALA A 82 -10.46 4.37 -15.05
CA ALA A 82 -10.39 5.41 -16.08
C ALA A 82 -10.56 4.86 -17.50
N SER A 83 -10.20 3.59 -17.75
CA SER A 83 -10.43 2.93 -19.04
C SER A 83 -11.86 2.42 -19.23
N ASP A 84 -12.62 2.28 -18.14
CA ASP A 84 -14.03 1.84 -18.15
C ASP A 84 -15.04 3.00 -18.35
N ASP A 85 -14.58 4.27 -18.37
CA ASP A 85 -15.35 5.49 -18.70
C ASP A 85 -15.09 5.91 -20.16
#